data_AF-A0A0G1WTU9-F1
#
_entry.id   AF-A0A0G1WTU9-F1
#
_cell.length_a   1.000
_cell.length_b   1.000
_cell.length_c   1.000
_cell.angle_alpha   90.00
_cell.angle_beta   90.00
_cell.angle_gamma   90.00
#
_symmetry.space_group_name_H-M   'P 1'
#
loop_
_entity.id
_entity.type
_entity.pdbx_description
1 polymer ?
#
loop_
_entity_poly.entity_id
_entity_poly.type
_entity_poly.pdbx_seq_one_letter_code
_entity_poly.pdbx_strand_id
1 'polypeptide(L)' 'MTHYICAGGCEGESSNPGVCQTEDCEKEGETLTLCNCEDGTHKEVMEKREGSEEE' A
#
# COMPACT_ATOMS: atom_id res chain seq x y z
N MET A 1 -4.51 6.52 -9.95
CA MET A 1 -3.59 5.59 -10.67
C MET A 1 -3.97 4.16 -10.28
N THR A 2 -3.77 3.17 -11.15
CA THR A 2 -4.11 1.77 -10.84
C THR A 2 -2.88 1.08 -10.25
N HIS A 3 -2.90 0.77 -8.96
CA HIS A 3 -1.82 0.06 -8.28
C HIS A 3 -2.37 -1.00 -7.33
N TYR A 4 -1.53 -1.95 -6.97
CA TYR A 4 -1.91 -3.11 -6.18
C TYR A 4 -1.11 -3.11 -4.89
N ILE A 5 -1.79 -3.33 -3.77
CA ILE A 5 -1.22 -3.34 -2.43
C ILE A 5 -1.29 -4.73 -1.81
N CYS A 6 -0.30 -5.04 -0.98
CA CYS A 6 -0.35 -6.24 -0.19
C CYS A 6 -1.45 -6.13 0.89
N ALA A 7 -2.39 -7.07 0.88
CA ALA A 7 -3.42 -7.18 1.92
C ALA A 7 -2.85 -7.59 3.29
N GLY A 8 -1.59 -8.03 3.34
CA GLY A 8 -0.87 -8.36 4.57
C GLY A 8 -0.34 -7.14 5.33
N GLY A 9 -0.54 -5.92 4.82
CA GLY A 9 -0.14 -4.70 5.54
C GLY A 9 1.37 -4.45 5.59
N CYS A 10 2.18 -5.19 4.83
CA CYS A 10 3.62 -4.94 4.69
C CYS A 10 3.98 -3.70 3.84
N GLU A 11 2.97 -2.92 3.45
CA GLU A 11 3.11 -1.73 2.61
C GLU A 11 3.69 -1.99 1.21
N GLY A 12 3.85 -3.26 0.83
CA GLY A 12 4.28 -3.66 -0.51
C GLY A 12 3.26 -3.22 -1.56
N GLU A 13 3.69 -2.34 -2.47
CA GLU A 13 2.91 -1.91 -3.63
C GLU A 13 3.52 -2.37 -4.95
N SER A 14 2.68 -2.58 -5.96
CA SER A 14 3.11 -2.86 -7.32
C SER A 14 2.19 -2.18 -8.32
N SER A 15 2.77 -1.68 -9.41
CA SER A 15 1.99 -1.11 -10.53
C SER A 15 1.34 -2.20 -11.40
N ASN A 16 1.71 -3.47 -11.20
CA ASN A 16 1.22 -4.60 -11.97
C ASN A 16 0.44 -5.57 -11.08
N PRO A 17 -0.64 -6.19 -11.60
CA PRO A 17 -1.32 -7.27 -10.88
C PRO A 17 -0.34 -8.42 -10.70
N GLY A 18 -0.25 -8.93 -9.47
CA GLY A 18 0.73 -9.95 -9.11
C GLY A 18 0.56 -10.41 -7.68
N VAL A 19 1.63 -10.96 -7.12
CA VAL A 19 1.68 -11.41 -5.72
C VAL A 19 2.64 -10.55 -4.90
N CYS A 20 2.48 -10.52 -3.59
CA CYS A 20 3.42 -9.86 -2.69
C CYS A 20 4.79 -10.54 -2.76
N GLN A 21 5.85 -9.77 -2.98
CA GLN A 21 7.24 -10.25 -3.04
C GLN A 21 8.07 -9.80 -1.83
N THR A 22 7.43 -9.34 -0.77
CA THR A 22 8.12 -8.86 0.43
C THR A 22 8.58 -10.05 1.26
N GLU A 23 9.90 -10.20 1.40
CA GLU A 23 10.58 -11.33 2.07
C GLU A 23 10.33 -11.45 3.60
N ASP A 24 9.43 -10.63 4.15
CA ASP A 24 9.03 -10.63 5.57
C ASP A 24 7.51 -10.45 5.75
N CYS A 25 6.73 -10.56 4.66
CA CYS A 25 5.28 -10.46 4.76
C CYS A 25 4.68 -11.82 5.07
N GLU A 26 3.78 -11.90 6.06
CA GLU A 26 2.98 -13.10 6.33
C GLU A 26 2.13 -13.53 5.11
N LYS A 27 1.93 -12.60 4.17
CA LYS A 27 1.23 -12.76 2.89
C LYS A 27 2.17 -12.71 1.69
N GLU A 28 3.46 -12.98 1.88
CA GLU A 28 4.39 -13.23 0.76
C GLU A 28 3.80 -14.32 -0.15
N GLY A 29 3.81 -14.08 -1.46
CA GLY A 29 3.24 -14.98 -2.46
C GLY A 29 1.72 -14.93 -2.59
N GLU A 30 1.00 -14.18 -1.75
CA GLU A 30 -0.44 -13.94 -1.91
C GLU A 30 -0.73 -12.83 -2.92
N THR A 31 -1.92 -12.87 -3.53
CA THR A 31 -2.32 -11.91 -4.56
C THR A 31 -2.42 -10.49 -4.02
N LEU A 32 -1.83 -9.53 -4.73
CA LEU A 32 -1.95 -8.12 -4.42
C LEU A 32 -3.38 -7.65 -4.71
N THR A 33 -3.92 -6.84 -3.80
CA THR A 33 -5.26 -6.28 -3.89
C THR A 33 -5.22 -4.95 -4.61
N LEU A 34 -6.13 -4.74 -5.56
CA LEU A 34 -6.23 -3.47 -6.28
C LEU A 34 -6.60 -2.33 -5.32
N CYS A 35 -5.74 -1.30 -5.22
CA CYS A 35 -6.07 -0.04 -4.56
C CYS A 35 -6.58 0.93 -5.63
N ASN A 36 -7.80 1.43 -5.43
CA ASN A 36 -8.38 2.47 -6.28
C ASN A 36 -8.16 3.86 -5.68
N CYS A 37 -6.92 4.10 -5.25
CA CYS A 37 -6.56 5.26 -4.45
C CYS A 37 -6.13 6.38 -5.41
N GLU A 38 -6.89 7.47 -5.48
CA GLU A 38 -6.75 8.50 -6.53
C GLU A 38 -5.40 9.21 -6.49
N ASP A 39 -4.85 9.45 -5.29
CA ASP A 39 -3.60 10.19 -5.08
C ASP A 39 -2.31 9.36 -5.14
N GLY A 40 -2.40 8.01 -5.17
CA GLY A 40 -1.20 7.16 -5.15
C GLY A 40 -0.34 7.29 -3.87
N THR A 41 -0.82 8.00 -2.85
CA THR A 41 -0.10 8.23 -1.59
C THR A 41 -0.61 7.28 -0.50
N HIS A 42 -0.03 6.09 -0.37
CA HIS A 42 -0.21 5.29 0.85
C HIS A 42 0.57 5.84 2.04
N LYS A 43 1.68 6.50 1.74
CA LYS A 43 2.56 7.09 2.74
C LYS A 43 1.88 8.23 3.52
N GLU A 44 1.12 9.10 2.82
CA GLU A 44 0.35 10.15 3.50
C GLU A 44 -0.84 9.59 4.29
N VAL A 45 -1.50 8.50 3.88
CA VAL A 45 -2.62 7.96 4.68
C VAL A 45 -2.13 7.34 6.00
N MET A 46 -0.90 6.80 6.04
CA MET A 46 -0.28 6.31 7.27
C MET A 46 0.28 7.46 8.14
N GLU A 47 0.88 8.50 7.55
CA GLU A 47 1.47 9.62 8.31
C GLU A 47 0.47 10.71 8.70
N LYS A 48 -0.66 10.89 7.99
CA LYS A 48 -1.63 11.98 8.23
C LYS A 48 -2.66 11.67 9.33
N ARG A 49 -2.30 10.78 10.25
CA ARG A 49 -2.89 10.70 11.59
C ARG A 49 -2.04 11.37 12.67
N GLU A 50 -0.85 11.87 12.33
CA GLU A 50 -0.12 12.81 13.18
C GLU A 50 -0.14 14.19 12.51
N GLY A 51 -0.96 15.06 13.10
CA GLY A 51 -1.42 16.30 12.48
C GLY A 51 -0.31 17.27 12.10
N SER A 52 -0.49 17.88 10.94
CA SER A 52 -0.01 19.23 10.71
C SER A 52 -1.14 20.04 10.08
N GLU A 53 -1.89 20.73 10.92
CA GLU A 53 -2.51 22.01 10.59
C GLU A 53 -2.06 22.97 11.69
N GLU A 54 -1.01 23.71 11.36
CA GLU A 54 -0.55 24.90 12.08
C GLU A 54 -1.54 26.05 11.78
N GLU A 55 -2.09 26.68 12.82
CA GLU A 55 -2.69 28.02 12.78
C GLU A 55 -2.11 28.92 13.86
#